data_AF-A0A1I5FSF1-F1
#
_entry.id   AF-A0A1I5FSF1-F1
#
_cell.length_a   1.000
_cell.length_b   1.000
_cell.length_c   1.000
_cell.angle_alpha   90.00
_cell.angle_beta   90.00
_cell.angle_gamma   90.00
#
_symmetry.space_group_name_H-M   'P 1'
#
loop_
_entity.id
_entity.type
_entity.pdbx_description
1 polymer ?
#
loop_
_entity_poly.entity_id
_entity_poly.type
_entity_poly.pdbx_seq_one_letter_code
_entity_poly.pdbx_strand_id
1 'polypeptide(L)' 'MEFKEIYNLHEKQVYRYLLTLCRDEHLAEELTQEIFYRAYLQIKNFQGKCNNKD' A
#
# COMPACT_ATOMS: atom_id res chain seq x y z
N MET A 1 -10.01 9.00 8.34
CA MET A 1 -9.96 8.30 7.06
C MET A 1 -9.90 6.82 7.36
N GLU A 2 -10.91 6.05 6.95
CA GLU A 2 -10.94 4.60 7.11
C GLU A 2 -9.93 3.97 6.13
N PHE A 3 -9.29 2.84 6.48
CA PHE A 3 -8.34 2.16 5.59
C PHE A 3 -8.92 1.88 4.19
N LYS A 4 -10.23 1.56 4.12
CA LYS A 4 -10.96 1.34 2.88
C LYS A 4 -10.92 2.56 1.94
N GLU A 5 -10.94 3.77 2.47
CA GLU A 5 -10.85 5.00 1.69
C GLU A 5 -9.47 5.15 1.05
N ILE A 6 -8.41 4.85 1.82
CA ILE A 6 -7.02 4.83 1.32
C ILE A 6 -6.86 3.80 0.21
N TYR A 7 -7.38 2.59 0.43
CA TYR A 7 -7.33 1.52 -0.56
C TYR A 7 -8.01 1.95 -1.87
N ASN A 8 -9.26 2.41 -1.79
CA ASN A 8 -10.03 2.82 -2.97
C ASN A 8 -9.38 3.98 -3.73
N LEU A 9 -8.67 4.87 -3.03
CA LEU A 9 -7.99 6.01 -3.64
C LEU A 9 -6.73 5.60 -4.40
N HIS A 10 -5.98 4.62 -3.90
CA HIS A 10 -4.62 4.34 -4.36
C HIS A 10 -4.44 3.01 -5.09
N GLU A 11 -5.32 2.02 -4.90
CA GLU A 11 -5.14 0.65 -5.42
C GLU A 11 -4.87 0.62 -6.93
N LYS A 12 -5.70 1.27 -7.74
CA LYS A 12 -5.51 1.32 -9.20
C LYS A 12 -4.17 1.93 -9.63
N GLN A 13 -3.67 2.92 -8.89
CA GLN A 13 -2.42 3.58 -9.22
C GLN A 13 -1.23 2.68 -8.88
N VAL A 14 -1.26 2.06 -7.69
CA VAL A 14 -0.24 1.11 -7.24
C VAL A 14 -0.20 -0.10 -8.17
N TYR A 15 -1.36 -0.69 -8.50
CA TYR A 15 -1.45 -1.82 -9.42
C TYR A 15 -0.88 -1.48 -10.80
N ARG A 16 -1.27 -0.36 -11.40
CA ARG A 16 -0.75 0.05 -12.73
C ARG A 16 0.74 0.29 -12.71
N TYR A 17 1.28 0.86 -11.63
CA TYR A 17 2.71 1.05 -11.47
C TYR A 17 3.45 -0.29 -11.36
N LEU A 18 2.92 -1.24 -10.60
CA LEU A 18 3.53 -2.57 -10.49
C LEU A 18 3.43 -3.35 -11.81
N LEU A 19 2.31 -3.22 -12.53
CA LEU A 19 2.13 -3.83 -13.83
C LEU A 19 3.16 -3.31 -14.85
N THR A 20 3.51 -2.03 -14.83
CA THR A 20 4.52 -1.49 -15.76
C THR A 20 5.94 -1.97 -15.43
N LEU A 21 6.22 -2.27 -14.17
CA LEU A 21 7.51 -2.80 -13.71
C LEU A 21 7.65 -4.29 -13.97
N CYS A 22 6.65 -5.08 -13.57
CA CYS A 22 6.69 -6.53 -13.58
C CYS A 22 6.26 -7.12 -14.92
N ARG A 23 5.38 -6.43 -15.66
CA ARG A 23 4.74 -6.90 -16.91
C ARG A 23 4.02 -8.25 -16.77
N ASP A 24 3.54 -8.51 -15.57
CA ASP A 24 2.82 -9.72 -15.19
C ASP A 24 1.63 -9.29 -14.31
N GLU A 25 0.42 -9.64 -14.73
CA GLU A 25 -0.81 -9.22 -14.06
C GLU A 25 -0.98 -9.89 -12.69
N HIS A 26 -0.64 -11.18 -12.58
CA HIS A 26 -0.75 -11.92 -11.33
C HIS A 26 0.24 -11.42 -10.29
N LEU A 27 1.49 -11.19 -10.72
CA LEU A 27 2.51 -10.65 -9.83
C LEU A 27 2.18 -9.22 -9.39
N ALA A 28 1.65 -8.38 -10.29
CA ALA A 28 1.24 -7.02 -9.94
C ALA A 28 0.07 -7.01 -8.94
N GLU A 29 -0.89 -7.92 -9.08
CA GLU A 29 -2.02 -8.06 -8.16
C GLU A 29 -1.55 -8.52 -6.78
N GLU A 30 -0.72 -9.57 -6.71
CA GLU A 30 -0.17 -10.10 -5.45
C GLU A 30 0.59 -9.01 -4.67
N LEU A 31 1.50 -8.30 -5.35
CA LEU A 31 2.28 -7.21 -4.76
C LEU A 31 1.39 -6.05 -4.30
N THR A 32 0.34 -5.72 -5.06
CA THR A 32 -0.62 -4.68 -4.66
C THR A 32 -1.28 -5.07 -3.34
N GLN A 33 -1.80 -6.30 -3.25
CA GLN A 33 -2.45 -6.80 -2.04
C GLN A 33 -1.48 -6.84 -0.85
N GLU A 34 -0.24 -7.30 -1.05
CA GLU A 34 0.77 -7.36 0.00
C GLU A 34 1.10 -5.97 0.57
N ILE A 35 1.27 -4.96 -0.28
CA ILE A 35 1.57 -3.59 0.14
C ILE A 35 0.43 -3.04 1.01
N PHE A 36 -0.81 -3.17 0.56
CA PHE A 36 -1.97 -2.69 1.31
C PHE A 36 -2.19 -3.48 2.61
N TYR A 37 -1.90 -4.78 2.61
CA TYR A 37 -1.93 -5.60 3.83
C TYR A 37 -0.91 -5.12 4.85
N ARG A 38 0.34 -4.88 4.44
CA ARG A 38 1.39 -4.31 5.31
C ARG A 38 1.00 -2.93 5.83
N ALA A 39 0.44 -2.07 4.97
CA ALA A 39 -0.06 -0.75 5.37
C ALA A 39 -1.18 -0.86 6.41
N TYR A 40 -2.13 -1.79 6.22
CA TYR A 40 -3.20 -2.06 7.18
C TYR A 40 -2.67 -2.55 8.55
N LEU A 41 -1.66 -3.42 8.56
CA LEU A 41 -1.04 -3.86 9.82
C LEU A 41 -0.34 -2.71 10.54
N GLN A 42 0.29 -1.81 9.79
CA GLN A 42 1.02 -0.68 10.35
C GLN A 42 0.11 0.48 10.76
N ILE A 43 -1.05 0.68 10.15
CA ILE A 43 -1.94 1.82 10.47
C ILE A 43 -2.43 1.78 11.92
N LYS A 44 -2.59 0.58 12.50
CA LYS A 44 -2.94 0.41 13.93
C LYS A 44 -1.74 0.61 14.85
N ASN A 45 -0.53 0.35 14.35
CA ASN A 45 0.73 0.52 15.07
C ASN A 45 1.36 1.90 14.85
N PHE A 46 0.75 2.74 14.01
CA PHE A 46 1.22 4.09 13.72
C PHE A 46 0.94 4.97 14.95
N GLN A 47 1.93 5.06 15.84
CA GLN A 47 1.86 5.87 17.07
C GLN A 47 2.08 7.38 16.83
N GLY A 48 2.09 7.86 15.57
CA GLY A 48 2.36 9.27 15.24
C GLY A 48 3.75 9.79 15.64
N LYS A 49 4.61 8.94 16.23
CA LYS A 49 5.98 9.27 16.58
C LYS A 49 6.86 9.10 15.35
N CYS A 50 6.90 10.13 14.51
CA CYS A 50 8.14 10.42 13.79
C CYS A 50 9.19 10.68 14.87
N ASN A 51 10.08 9.71 15.12
CA ASN A 51 11.32 9.99 15.83
C ASN A 51 12.14 10.87 14.88
N ASN A 52 11.85 12.18 14.88
CA ASN A 52 12.77 13.18 14.40
C ASN A 52 13.96 13.09 15.34
N LYS A 53 14.99 12.37 14.90
CA LYS A 53 16.34 12.53 15.44
C LYS A 53 16.84 13.84 14.82
N ASP A 54 16.51 14.94 15.49
CA ASP A 54 17.33 16.15 15.44
C ASP A 54 18.71 15.86 16.06
#